data_AF-E3J1K3-F1
#
_entry.id   AF-E3J1K3-F1
#
_cell.length_a   1.000
_cell.length_b   1.000
_cell.length_c   1.000
_cell.angle_alpha   90.00
_cell.angle_beta   90.00
_cell.angle_gamma   90.00
#
_symmetry.space_group_name_H-M   'P 1'
#
loop_
_entity.id
_entity.type
_entity.pdbx_description
1 polymer ?
#
loop_
_entity_poly.entity_id
_entity_poly.type
_entity_poly.pdbx_seq_one_letter_code
_entity_poly.pdbx_strand_id
1 'polypeptide(L)'
;MSAAGLPPETVGGVARRPAATDEGPADVLHLKVEQDATPAGVSLGQGRALLAGMARLLQAAAMAVIGPAPRFAGRRPDVVKAFVEQDVRFAHTDAAGSLLAVFVRLDDDPPAAPDEPGRRSAGSWPAGPAAVRLAPFQRRAGVLTAGALVAVAEAVGEHRAGRRPAPPAGPTTPTAPAPGAEAAGRRAEALRPLVARGVSADLCDALLAMVTAPRVRTLEFSFYWAQRAGLDTPAVVRAALHRADADALARLRDELAALPEPRHPTAVYGQVTRLDRGDDGEGGVATIHGVVGRSTPRTVQVAVSGPEYDDAIHAYRTRTPVVATGRLLRRRGGIHVLTGRFSVATAIVGAGP
;
A
#
# COMPACT_ATOMS: atom_id res chain seq x y z
N MET A 1 52.24 -18.47 -31.01
CA MET A 1 51.04 -17.78 -31.53
C MET A 1 49.85 -18.70 -31.31
N SER A 2 48.99 -18.41 -30.33
CA SER A 2 47.56 -18.74 -30.38
C SER A 2 46.88 -18.02 -29.24
N ALA A 3 46.12 -17.00 -29.60
CA ALA A 3 45.26 -16.24 -28.71
C ALA A 3 43.93 -16.98 -28.61
N ALA A 4 43.58 -17.46 -27.41
CA ALA A 4 42.23 -17.91 -27.10
C ALA A 4 41.52 -16.77 -26.35
N GLY A 5 40.63 -16.09 -27.05
CA GLY A 5 39.82 -15.00 -26.51
C GLY A 5 38.84 -15.49 -25.45
N LEU A 6 38.80 -14.75 -24.34
CA LEU A 6 37.76 -14.83 -23.32
C LEU A 6 36.43 -14.34 -23.91
N PRO A 7 35.29 -15.00 -23.64
CA PRO A 7 33.99 -14.46 -24.00
C PRO A 7 33.63 -13.26 -23.10
N PRO A 8 32.90 -12.25 -23.62
CA PRO A 8 32.48 -11.09 -22.85
C PRO A 8 31.40 -11.46 -21.82
N GLU A 9 31.58 -10.98 -20.58
CA GLU A 9 30.57 -11.04 -19.53
C GLU A 9 29.33 -10.25 -19.96
N THR A 10 28.25 -10.97 -20.22
CA THR A 10 26.92 -10.40 -20.46
C THR A 10 26.36 -9.87 -19.14
N VAL A 11 26.50 -8.56 -18.93
CA VAL A 11 25.76 -7.80 -17.91
C VAL A 11 24.28 -7.83 -18.30
N GLY A 12 23.52 -8.74 -17.70
CA GLY A 12 22.11 -8.95 -18.03
C GLY A 12 21.47 -10.06 -17.20
N GLY A 13 21.67 -10.04 -15.89
CA GLY A 13 21.04 -10.99 -14.98
C GLY A 13 19.52 -10.76 -14.90
N VAL A 14 18.76 -11.41 -15.77
CA VAL A 14 17.31 -11.58 -15.60
C VAL A 14 17.11 -12.32 -14.27
N ALA A 15 16.70 -11.60 -13.22
CA ALA A 15 16.50 -12.23 -11.92
C ALA A 15 15.44 -13.32 -12.08
N ARG A 16 15.89 -14.57 -11.98
CA ARG A 16 15.08 -15.77 -12.14
C ARG A 16 14.02 -15.78 -11.04
N ARG A 17 12.76 -15.96 -11.42
CA ARG A 17 11.65 -16.23 -10.51
C ARG A 17 12.05 -17.40 -9.58
N PRO A 18 12.07 -17.23 -8.25
CA PRO A 18 12.45 -18.31 -7.36
C PRO A 18 11.40 -19.43 -7.38
N ALA A 19 11.84 -20.68 -7.37
CA ALA A 19 11.00 -21.88 -7.59
C ALA A 19 9.79 -22.01 -6.65
N ALA A 20 9.82 -21.37 -5.47
CA ALA A 20 8.71 -21.35 -4.52
C ALA A 20 7.50 -20.50 -4.98
N THR A 21 7.57 -19.84 -6.14
CA THR A 21 6.53 -18.92 -6.62
C THR A 21 5.78 -19.42 -7.86
N ASP A 22 6.04 -20.62 -8.36
CA ASP A 22 5.47 -21.06 -9.65
C ASP A 22 3.97 -21.42 -9.59
N GLU A 23 3.40 -21.76 -8.43
CA GLU A 23 2.00 -22.24 -8.37
C GLU A 23 1.22 -21.81 -7.10
N GLY A 24 1.68 -20.77 -6.39
CA GLY A 24 1.02 -20.31 -5.15
C GLY A 24 -0.17 -19.35 -5.39
N PRO A 25 -1.26 -19.43 -4.60
CA PRO A 25 -2.39 -18.48 -4.66
C PRO A 25 -2.08 -17.12 -4.02
N ALA A 26 -0.81 -16.78 -3.82
CA ALA A 26 -0.38 -15.68 -2.96
C ALA A 26 0.49 -14.64 -3.65
N ASP A 27 0.33 -13.39 -3.22
CA ASP A 27 1.29 -12.33 -3.56
C ASP A 27 2.58 -12.52 -2.74
N VAL A 28 3.70 -11.97 -3.18
CA VAL A 28 4.97 -12.19 -2.49
C VAL A 28 5.82 -10.93 -2.53
N LEU A 29 6.34 -10.51 -1.37
CA LEU A 29 7.29 -9.41 -1.25
C LEU A 29 8.65 -9.93 -0.77
N HIS A 30 9.57 -10.05 -1.70
CA HIS A 30 10.95 -10.38 -1.37
C HIS A 30 11.67 -9.15 -0.82
N LEU A 31 12.27 -9.28 0.36
CA LEU A 31 13.21 -8.30 0.91
C LEU A 31 14.63 -8.88 0.85
N LYS A 32 15.45 -8.33 -0.03
CA LYS A 32 16.87 -8.62 -0.07
C LYS A 32 17.63 -7.52 0.67
N VAL A 33 18.54 -7.94 1.54
CA VAL A 33 19.35 -7.03 2.36
C VAL A 33 20.81 -7.22 1.99
N GLU A 34 21.43 -6.17 1.47
CA GLU A 34 22.87 -6.11 1.25
C GLU A 34 23.54 -5.52 2.49
N GLN A 35 24.65 -6.12 2.93
CA GLN A 35 25.34 -5.76 4.17
C GLN A 35 26.80 -5.40 3.91
N ASP A 36 27.38 -4.58 4.79
CA ASP A 36 28.72 -3.99 4.59
C ASP A 36 29.90 -4.96 4.77
N ALA A 37 29.74 -6.12 5.44
CA ALA A 37 30.78 -7.17 5.53
C ALA A 37 30.30 -8.39 6.35
N THR A 38 31.04 -9.51 6.19
CA THR A 38 30.94 -10.80 6.92
C THR A 38 30.99 -10.65 8.45
N PRO A 39 30.42 -11.59 9.25
CA PRO A 39 29.92 -12.91 8.86
C PRO A 39 28.68 -12.85 7.97
N ALA A 40 28.55 -13.82 7.06
CA ALA A 40 27.38 -13.95 6.21
C ALA A 40 26.13 -14.15 7.09
N GLY A 41 25.06 -13.40 6.81
CA GLY A 41 23.76 -13.56 7.45
C GLY A 41 23.29 -12.34 8.25
N VAL A 42 22.04 -12.40 8.69
CA VAL A 42 21.39 -11.32 9.43
C VAL A 42 21.47 -11.64 10.92
N SER A 43 22.05 -10.74 11.73
CA SER A 43 22.03 -10.93 13.20
C SER A 43 20.59 -10.95 13.72
N LEU A 44 20.32 -11.67 14.81
CA LEU A 44 18.95 -11.74 15.37
C LEU A 44 18.36 -10.35 15.68
N GLY A 45 19.20 -9.44 16.18
CA GLY A 45 18.80 -8.04 16.42
C GLY A 45 18.41 -7.31 15.14
N GLN A 46 19.17 -7.49 14.06
CA GLN A 46 18.87 -6.93 12.75
C GLN A 46 17.62 -7.57 12.14
N GLY A 47 17.46 -8.89 12.25
CA GLY A 47 16.28 -9.61 11.79
C GLY A 47 15.01 -9.11 12.48
N ARG A 48 15.06 -8.91 13.81
CA ARG A 48 13.96 -8.32 14.58
C ARG A 48 13.63 -6.90 14.11
N ALA A 49 14.63 -6.06 13.85
CA ALA A 49 14.42 -4.71 13.36
C ALA A 49 13.78 -4.69 11.96
N LEU A 50 14.24 -5.55 11.06
CA LEU A 50 13.71 -5.68 9.70
C LEU A 50 12.27 -6.20 9.70
N LEU A 51 11.97 -7.25 10.48
CA LEU A 51 10.61 -7.78 10.61
C LEU A 51 9.65 -6.75 11.22
N ALA A 52 10.08 -6.04 12.27
CA ALA A 52 9.28 -4.98 12.88
C ALA A 52 9.07 -3.78 11.94
N GLY A 53 10.07 -3.47 11.10
CA GLY A 53 9.95 -2.47 10.04
C GLY A 53 8.96 -2.90 8.96
N MET A 54 9.06 -4.14 8.48
CA MET A 54 8.17 -4.69 7.47
C MET A 54 6.71 -4.74 7.95
N ALA A 55 6.47 -5.18 9.19
CA ALA A 55 5.13 -5.16 9.77
C ALA A 55 4.54 -3.75 9.82
N ARG A 56 5.33 -2.74 10.21
CA ARG A 56 4.89 -1.32 10.21
C ARG A 56 4.64 -0.79 8.81
N LEU A 57 5.47 -1.18 7.83
CA LEU A 57 5.31 -0.80 6.43
C LEU A 57 3.99 -1.34 5.86
N LEU A 58 3.72 -2.63 6.00
CA LEU A 58 2.47 -3.24 5.54
C LEU A 58 1.26 -2.64 6.23
N GLN A 59 1.38 -2.36 7.52
CA GLN A 59 0.32 -1.72 8.27
C GLN A 59 0.02 -0.31 7.76
N ALA A 60 1.04 0.48 7.44
CA ALA A 60 0.85 1.81 6.86
C ALA A 60 0.17 1.70 5.48
N ALA A 61 0.56 0.74 4.65
CA ALA A 61 -0.09 0.47 3.37
C ALA A 61 -1.56 0.01 3.55
N ALA A 62 -1.83 -0.87 4.51
CA ALA A 62 -3.18 -1.32 4.85
C ALA A 62 -4.07 -0.18 5.37
N MET A 63 -3.51 0.76 6.13
CA MET A 63 -4.20 2.00 6.50
C MET A 63 -4.48 2.89 5.27
N ALA A 64 -3.56 2.93 4.30
CA ALA A 64 -3.77 3.65 3.05
C ALA A 64 -4.87 3.01 2.17
N VAL A 65 -5.08 1.69 2.24
CA VAL A 65 -6.25 1.02 1.61
C VAL A 65 -7.54 1.61 2.15
N ILE A 66 -7.56 1.89 3.45
CA ILE A 66 -8.73 2.44 4.12
C ILE A 66 -8.99 3.90 3.71
N GLY A 67 -7.92 4.67 3.65
CA GLY A 67 -7.97 6.09 3.34
C GLY A 67 -6.56 6.62 3.27
N PRO A 68 -6.04 6.93 2.06
CA PRO A 68 -4.70 7.45 1.93
C PRO A 68 -4.55 8.75 2.72
N ALA A 69 -3.50 8.84 3.52
CA ALA A 69 -3.25 9.95 4.43
C ALA A 69 -1.75 10.22 4.54
N PRO A 70 -1.34 11.47 4.78
CA PRO A 70 0.06 11.80 4.96
C PRO A 70 0.64 11.25 6.27
N ARG A 71 -0.20 10.96 7.26
CA ARG A 71 0.19 10.31 8.52
C ARG A 71 -1.01 9.61 9.17
N PHE A 72 -0.76 8.64 10.03
CA PHE A 72 -1.80 7.86 10.69
C PHE A 72 -1.75 7.92 12.23
N ALA A 73 -2.50 8.81 12.88
CA ALA A 73 -2.55 8.91 14.35
C ALA A 73 -3.67 8.12 15.06
N GLY A 74 -3.38 7.40 16.16
CA GLY A 74 -4.40 6.76 17.01
C GLY A 74 -4.48 5.23 16.87
N ARG A 75 -5.53 4.62 17.44
CA ARG A 75 -5.68 3.15 17.46
C ARG A 75 -5.85 2.58 16.04
N ARG A 76 -5.40 1.35 15.83
CA ARG A 76 -5.46 0.65 14.54
C ARG A 76 -6.83 -0.03 14.38
N PRO A 77 -7.48 0.07 13.20
CA PRO A 77 -8.69 -0.68 12.89
C PRO A 77 -8.44 -2.19 12.99
N ASP A 78 -9.45 -2.94 13.44
CA ASP A 78 -9.33 -4.39 13.64
C ASP A 78 -9.07 -5.13 12.31
N VAL A 79 -9.56 -4.63 11.18
CA VAL A 79 -9.24 -5.20 9.84
C VAL A 79 -7.76 -5.09 9.49
N VAL A 80 -7.11 -3.98 9.85
CA VAL A 80 -5.66 -3.80 9.63
C VAL A 80 -4.87 -4.69 10.57
N LYS A 81 -5.34 -4.83 11.81
CA LYS A 81 -4.75 -5.76 12.79
C LYS A 81 -4.86 -7.21 12.31
N ALA A 82 -6.05 -7.64 11.89
CA ALA A 82 -6.30 -8.97 11.35
C ALA A 82 -5.41 -9.25 10.12
N PHE A 83 -5.33 -8.31 9.18
CA PHE A 83 -4.44 -8.44 8.03
C PHE A 83 -2.98 -8.72 8.44
N VAL A 84 -2.40 -7.91 9.33
CA VAL A 84 -1.00 -8.07 9.74
C VAL A 84 -0.78 -9.32 10.61
N GLU A 85 -1.74 -9.72 11.43
CA GLU A 85 -1.58 -10.85 12.37
C GLU A 85 -1.97 -12.20 11.77
N GLN A 86 -2.91 -12.24 10.83
CA GLN A 86 -3.54 -13.47 10.34
C GLN A 86 -3.16 -13.78 8.88
N ASP A 87 -3.12 -12.76 8.02
CA ASP A 87 -2.96 -12.93 6.56
C ASP A 87 -1.49 -12.83 6.11
N VAL A 88 -0.68 -12.15 6.91
CA VAL A 88 0.74 -11.90 6.65
C VAL A 88 1.58 -13.03 7.25
N ARG A 89 2.48 -13.62 6.45
CA ARG A 89 3.42 -14.66 6.90
C ARG A 89 4.86 -14.28 6.53
N PHE A 90 5.81 -14.72 7.35
CA PHE A 90 7.23 -14.56 7.05
C PHE A 90 7.84 -15.92 6.86
N ALA A 91 8.57 -16.11 5.77
CA ALA A 91 9.30 -17.34 5.48
C ALA A 91 10.77 -16.99 5.25
N HIS A 92 11.68 -17.86 5.64
CA HIS A 92 13.09 -17.72 5.23
C HIS A 92 13.31 -18.53 3.95
N THR A 93 14.15 -18.06 3.02
CA THR A 93 14.52 -18.82 1.83
C THR A 93 16.02 -19.06 1.81
N ASP A 94 16.41 -20.33 1.64
CA ASP A 94 17.80 -20.80 1.72
C ASP A 94 18.70 -20.32 0.57
N ALA A 95 18.12 -19.79 -0.52
CA ALA A 95 18.89 -19.27 -1.64
C ALA A 95 19.32 -17.80 -1.41
N ALA A 96 20.61 -17.60 -1.11
CA ALA A 96 21.33 -16.32 -1.18
C ALA A 96 21.06 -15.28 -0.05
N GLY A 97 20.75 -15.70 1.18
CA GLY A 97 20.81 -14.82 2.36
C GLY A 97 19.75 -13.71 2.39
N SER A 98 18.61 -13.93 1.75
CA SER A 98 17.50 -12.96 1.67
C SER A 98 16.44 -13.24 2.75
N LEU A 99 15.86 -12.18 3.32
CA LEU A 99 14.70 -12.27 4.22
C LEU A 99 13.43 -12.22 3.37
N LEU A 100 12.79 -13.37 3.13
CA LEU A 100 11.54 -13.39 2.38
C LEU A 100 10.36 -12.95 3.28
N ALA A 101 9.48 -12.11 2.74
CA ALA A 101 8.22 -11.78 3.38
C ALA A 101 7.07 -12.21 2.44
N VAL A 102 6.28 -13.20 2.87
CA VAL A 102 5.25 -13.84 2.03
C VAL A 102 3.90 -13.27 2.43
N PHE A 103 3.26 -12.51 1.56
CA PHE A 103 2.01 -11.84 1.92
C PHE A 103 0.87 -12.27 1.04
N VAL A 104 -0.26 -12.56 1.69
CA VAL A 104 -1.58 -12.63 1.07
C VAL A 104 -1.90 -14.03 0.54
N ARG A 105 -2.52 -14.87 1.38
CA ARG A 105 -3.51 -15.81 0.82
C ARG A 105 -4.68 -14.96 0.31
N LEU A 106 -4.98 -15.07 -0.98
CA LEU A 106 -6.32 -14.78 -1.47
C LEU A 106 -7.16 -15.96 -0.97
N ASP A 107 -8.25 -15.70 -0.24
CA ASP A 107 -9.10 -16.77 0.28
C ASP A 107 -9.57 -17.72 -0.83
N ASP A 108 -9.71 -19.00 -0.47
CA ASP A 108 -10.14 -20.10 -1.35
C ASP A 108 -11.64 -19.95 -1.68
N ASP A 109 -11.99 -19.25 -2.77
CA ASP A 109 -13.23 -19.53 -3.51
C ASP A 109 -12.89 -20.37 -4.76
N PRO A 110 -13.69 -21.40 -5.10
CA PRO A 110 -13.36 -22.35 -6.16
C PRO A 110 -13.35 -21.67 -7.54
N PRO A 111 -12.51 -22.14 -8.47
CA PRO A 111 -12.34 -21.50 -9.77
C PRO A 111 -13.64 -21.52 -10.57
N ALA A 112 -14.09 -20.34 -11.01
CA ALA A 112 -14.92 -20.24 -12.21
C ALA A 112 -14.12 -20.78 -13.40
N ALA A 113 -14.82 -21.46 -14.32
CA ALA A 113 -14.27 -22.27 -15.41
C ALA A 113 -13.24 -21.53 -16.27
N PRO A 114 -12.26 -22.27 -16.87
CA PRO A 114 -11.25 -21.65 -17.71
C PRO A 114 -11.82 -21.39 -19.10
N ASP A 115 -11.77 -20.13 -19.56
CA ASP A 115 -11.88 -19.82 -20.98
C ASP A 115 -10.60 -19.12 -21.49
N GLU A 116 -9.99 -19.84 -22.42
CA GLU A 116 -8.97 -19.58 -23.43
C GLU A 116 -7.61 -18.90 -23.12
N PRO A 117 -6.48 -19.57 -23.48
CA PRO A 117 -5.14 -19.01 -23.42
C PRO A 117 -4.81 -18.22 -24.68
N GLY A 118 -4.65 -16.89 -24.58
CA GLY A 118 -4.05 -16.17 -25.70
C GLY A 118 -4.18 -14.64 -25.73
N ARG A 119 -3.52 -13.92 -24.83
CA ARG A 119 -2.79 -12.69 -25.21
C ARG A 119 -1.91 -12.19 -24.07
N ARG A 120 -0.61 -12.19 -24.32
CA ARG A 120 0.38 -11.50 -23.51
C ARG A 120 0.27 -10.01 -23.78
N SER A 121 0.17 -9.21 -22.73
CA SER A 121 0.52 -7.79 -22.77
C SER A 121 1.57 -7.55 -21.70
N ALA A 122 2.80 -7.29 -22.14
CA ALA A 122 3.86 -6.81 -21.28
C ALA A 122 3.55 -5.36 -20.86
N GLY A 123 3.53 -5.10 -19.55
CA GLY A 123 3.83 -3.77 -19.03
C GLY A 123 2.70 -2.75 -18.94
N SER A 124 1.48 -3.12 -18.55
CA SER A 124 0.47 -2.12 -18.14
C SER A 124 0.27 -2.10 -16.62
N TRP A 125 0.31 -0.90 -16.05
CA TRP A 125 -0.26 -0.58 -14.73
C TRP A 125 -1.76 -0.95 -14.72
N PRO A 126 -2.39 -1.25 -13.55
CA PRO A 126 -3.80 -1.62 -13.52
C PRO A 126 -4.69 -0.64 -14.27
N ALA A 127 -5.75 -1.18 -14.89
CA ALA A 127 -6.81 -0.46 -15.60
C ALA A 127 -7.51 0.55 -14.67
N GLY A 128 -6.87 1.70 -14.49
CA GLY A 128 -7.34 2.84 -13.72
C GLY A 128 -7.50 2.61 -12.20
N PRO A 129 -7.78 3.69 -11.45
CA PRO A 129 -8.03 3.66 -10.01
C PRO A 129 -9.26 2.82 -9.62
N ALA A 130 -10.13 2.49 -10.58
CA ALA A 130 -11.35 1.73 -10.36
C ALA A 130 -11.04 0.25 -10.08
N ALA A 131 -10.28 -0.44 -10.94
CA ALA A 131 -9.95 -1.85 -10.74
C ALA A 131 -9.27 -2.10 -9.38
N VAL A 132 -8.31 -1.25 -9.00
CA VAL A 132 -7.60 -1.33 -7.71
C VAL A 132 -8.54 -1.21 -6.51
N ARG A 133 -9.68 -0.50 -6.61
CA ARG A 133 -10.64 -0.40 -5.50
C ARG A 133 -11.38 -1.71 -5.22
N LEU A 134 -11.38 -2.67 -6.14
CA LEU A 134 -12.31 -3.80 -6.19
C LEU A 134 -11.69 -5.13 -5.82
N ALA A 135 -10.36 -5.16 -5.80
CA ALA A 135 -9.64 -6.32 -5.35
C ALA A 135 -9.84 -6.55 -3.84
N PRO A 136 -9.64 -7.80 -3.37
CA PRO A 136 -9.62 -8.12 -1.95
C PRO A 136 -8.69 -7.18 -1.17
N PHE A 137 -9.01 -6.94 0.12
CA PHE A 137 -8.26 -6.01 0.97
C PHE A 137 -6.75 -6.25 0.91
N GLN A 138 -6.35 -7.52 0.97
CA GLN A 138 -4.96 -7.94 0.95
C GLN A 138 -4.27 -7.58 -0.37
N ARG A 139 -4.94 -7.81 -1.51
CA ARG A 139 -4.43 -7.43 -2.84
C ARG A 139 -4.26 -5.91 -2.96
N ARG A 140 -5.23 -5.13 -2.44
CA ARG A 140 -5.11 -3.66 -2.40
C ARG A 140 -3.95 -3.20 -1.53
N ALA A 141 -3.76 -3.85 -0.38
CA ALA A 141 -2.64 -3.57 0.51
C ALA A 141 -1.30 -3.86 -0.18
N GLY A 142 -1.20 -4.99 -0.90
CA GLY A 142 -0.04 -5.32 -1.72
C GLY A 142 0.25 -4.25 -2.78
N VAL A 143 -0.75 -3.86 -3.57
CA VAL A 143 -0.63 -2.83 -4.62
C VAL A 143 -0.19 -1.48 -4.05
N LEU A 144 -0.79 -1.03 -2.95
CA LEU A 144 -0.38 0.21 -2.29
C LEU A 144 1.02 0.11 -1.69
N THR A 145 1.41 -1.05 -1.15
CA THR A 145 2.77 -1.25 -0.66
C THR A 145 3.78 -1.11 -1.79
N ALA A 146 3.55 -1.79 -2.92
CA ALA A 146 4.42 -1.72 -4.10
C ALA A 146 4.47 -0.31 -4.70
N GLY A 147 3.31 0.32 -4.88
CA GLY A 147 3.20 1.68 -5.40
C GLY A 147 3.87 2.73 -4.51
N ALA A 148 3.69 2.63 -3.19
CA ALA A 148 4.34 3.52 -2.23
C ALA A 148 5.87 3.34 -2.22
N LEU A 149 6.36 2.10 -2.29
CA LEU A 149 7.80 1.83 -2.32
C LEU A 149 8.48 2.39 -3.57
N VAL A 150 7.86 2.21 -4.74
CA VAL A 150 8.35 2.81 -5.99
C VAL A 150 8.34 4.34 -5.87
N ALA A 151 7.23 4.91 -5.41
CA ALA A 151 7.09 6.36 -5.26
C ALA A 151 8.14 6.97 -4.31
N VAL A 152 8.45 6.28 -3.20
CA VAL A 152 9.51 6.71 -2.27
C VAL A 152 10.89 6.59 -2.91
N ALA A 153 11.18 5.47 -3.60
CA ALA A 153 12.46 5.27 -4.27
C ALA A 153 12.71 6.32 -5.37
N GLU A 154 11.67 6.67 -6.15
CA GLU A 154 11.69 7.77 -7.14
C GLU A 154 11.98 9.11 -6.46
N ALA A 155 11.19 9.49 -5.45
CA ALA A 155 11.31 10.77 -4.77
C ALA A 155 12.69 10.97 -4.11
N VAL A 156 13.25 9.91 -3.52
CA VAL A 156 14.58 9.94 -2.92
C VAL A 156 15.68 9.92 -4.00
N GLY A 157 15.46 9.18 -5.09
CA GLY A 157 16.37 9.15 -6.24
C GLY A 157 16.54 10.52 -6.92
N GLU A 158 15.45 11.24 -7.12
CA GLU A 158 15.45 12.62 -7.63
C GLU A 158 16.25 13.56 -6.72
N HIS A 159 16.07 13.44 -5.40
CA HIS A 159 16.84 14.22 -4.44
C HIS A 159 18.34 13.93 -4.54
N ARG A 160 18.73 12.66 -4.74
CA ARG A 160 20.13 12.27 -4.93
C ARG A 160 20.72 12.86 -6.21
N ALA A 161 19.97 12.82 -7.32
CA ALA A 161 20.40 13.39 -8.60
C ALA A 161 20.58 14.92 -8.52
N GLY A 162 19.72 15.61 -7.78
CA GLY A 162 19.83 17.05 -7.53
C GLY A 162 20.99 17.45 -6.59
N ARG A 163 21.50 16.53 -5.77
CA ARG A 163 22.61 16.75 -4.81
C ARG A 163 24.01 16.55 -5.42
N ARG A 164 24.15 16.59 -6.76
CA ARG A 164 25.46 16.59 -7.42
C ARG A 164 26.31 17.73 -6.83
N PRO A 165 27.56 17.49 -6.40
CA PRO A 165 28.33 18.50 -5.68
C PRO A 165 28.50 19.73 -6.55
N ALA A 166 27.94 20.85 -6.10
CA ALA A 166 28.18 22.14 -6.71
C ALA A 166 29.66 22.52 -6.50
N PRO A 167 30.33 23.15 -7.49
CA PRO A 167 31.62 23.80 -7.24
C PRO A 167 31.49 24.83 -6.10
N PRO A 168 32.57 25.12 -5.36
CA PRO A 168 32.49 25.96 -4.16
C PRO A 168 31.90 27.34 -4.50
N ALA A 169 30.75 27.64 -3.90
CA ALA A 169 30.04 28.89 -4.10
C ALA A 169 30.71 30.03 -3.31
N GLY A 170 30.98 31.14 -4.00
CA GLY A 170 31.37 32.40 -3.38
C GLY A 170 30.24 33.02 -2.54
N PRO A 171 30.55 34.06 -1.74
CA PRO A 171 29.64 34.59 -0.74
C PRO A 171 28.42 35.25 -1.39
N THR A 172 27.23 34.75 -1.08
CA THR A 172 25.96 35.39 -1.46
C THR A 172 25.32 36.06 -0.24
N THR A 173 24.97 37.32 -0.43
CA THR A 173 24.29 38.22 0.50
C THR A 173 22.84 37.73 0.75
N PRO A 174 22.31 37.79 1.98
CA PRO A 174 20.91 37.48 2.24
C PRO A 174 20.05 38.73 2.03
N THR A 175 18.88 38.61 1.40
CA THR A 175 17.60 39.24 1.80
C THR A 175 16.52 38.91 0.78
N ALA A 176 15.45 38.23 1.22
CA ALA A 176 14.06 38.48 0.77
C ALA A 176 13.07 37.82 1.77
N PRO A 177 11.87 38.40 1.98
CA PRO A 177 10.99 38.08 3.11
C PRO A 177 10.07 36.86 2.85
N ALA A 178 9.42 36.43 3.94
CA ALA A 178 8.77 35.12 4.12
C ALA A 178 7.73 34.69 3.06
N PRO A 179 7.89 33.48 2.44
CA PRO A 179 6.92 32.85 1.53
C PRO A 179 6.13 31.69 2.18
N GLY A 180 5.93 31.71 3.51
CA GLY A 180 5.61 30.50 4.28
C GLY A 180 4.31 29.77 3.88
N ALA A 181 3.20 30.50 3.70
CA ALA A 181 1.89 29.87 3.51
C ALA A 181 1.66 29.37 2.06
N GLU A 182 2.03 30.16 1.06
CA GLU A 182 1.89 29.75 -0.35
C GLU A 182 2.89 28.67 -0.75
N ALA A 183 4.12 28.73 -0.24
CA ALA A 183 5.11 27.68 -0.46
C ALA A 183 4.66 26.36 0.21
N ALA A 184 4.08 26.43 1.41
CA ALA A 184 3.48 25.27 2.07
C ALA A 184 2.30 24.70 1.25
N GLY A 185 1.43 25.56 0.69
CA GLY A 185 0.33 25.14 -0.18
C GLY A 185 0.82 24.43 -1.46
N ARG A 186 1.81 25.00 -2.15
CA ARG A 186 2.43 24.36 -3.34
C ARG A 186 3.11 23.04 -2.98
N ARG A 187 3.78 22.96 -1.83
CA ARG A 187 4.42 21.73 -1.35
C ARG A 187 3.41 20.65 -0.99
N ALA A 188 2.29 21.03 -0.38
CA ALA A 188 1.18 20.11 -0.11
C ALA A 188 0.59 19.54 -1.40
N GLU A 189 0.40 20.36 -2.43
CA GLU A 189 -0.09 19.89 -3.73
C GLU A 189 0.90 18.97 -4.43
N ALA A 190 2.21 19.24 -4.33
CA ALA A 190 3.25 18.37 -4.89
C ALA A 190 3.30 16.98 -4.22
N LEU A 191 2.96 16.89 -2.93
CA LEU A 191 2.98 15.63 -2.18
C LEU A 191 1.66 14.83 -2.29
N ARG A 192 0.56 15.45 -2.71
CA ARG A 192 -0.76 14.79 -2.86
C ARG A 192 -0.73 13.52 -3.72
N PRO A 193 -0.06 13.48 -4.88
CA PRO A 193 0.07 12.26 -5.68
C PRO A 193 0.80 11.13 -4.94
N LEU A 194 1.79 11.45 -4.10
CA LEU A 194 2.48 10.45 -3.27
C LEU A 194 1.54 9.88 -2.21
N VAL A 195 0.80 10.75 -1.52
CA VAL A 195 -0.20 10.33 -0.54
C VAL A 195 -1.26 9.43 -1.18
N ALA A 196 -1.75 9.77 -2.37
CA ALA A 196 -2.71 8.94 -3.11
C ALA A 196 -2.15 7.55 -3.50
N ARG A 197 -0.83 7.44 -3.70
CA ARG A 197 -0.12 6.16 -3.92
C ARG A 197 0.16 5.38 -2.63
N GLY A 198 -0.28 5.88 -1.47
CA GLY A 198 -0.10 5.25 -0.15
C GLY A 198 1.16 5.65 0.59
N VAL A 199 1.91 6.64 0.11
CA VAL A 199 3.07 7.18 0.82
C VAL A 199 2.59 7.99 2.03
N SER A 200 3.13 7.66 3.20
CA SER A 200 2.81 8.32 4.48
C SER A 200 4.07 8.47 5.31
N ALA A 201 4.04 9.36 6.31
CA ALA A 201 5.09 9.52 7.29
C ALA A 201 5.37 8.20 8.03
N ASP A 202 4.32 7.45 8.40
CA ASP A 202 4.44 6.14 9.05
C ASP A 202 5.16 5.10 8.18
N LEU A 203 4.89 5.10 6.88
CA LEU A 203 5.59 4.24 5.91
C LEU A 203 7.05 4.66 5.76
N CYS A 204 7.32 5.97 5.69
CA CYS A 204 8.68 6.50 5.61
C CYS A 204 9.48 6.20 6.90
N ASP A 205 8.86 6.30 8.08
CA ASP A 205 9.45 5.91 9.35
C ASP A 205 9.78 4.42 9.43
N ALA A 206 8.88 3.57 8.91
CA ALA A 206 9.12 2.14 8.83
C ALA A 206 10.34 1.83 7.94
N LEU A 207 10.42 2.46 6.77
CA LEU A 207 11.55 2.33 5.84
C LEU A 207 12.85 2.89 6.45
N LEU A 208 12.78 4.04 7.12
CA LEU A 208 13.94 4.66 7.74
C LEU A 208 14.53 3.74 8.81
N ALA A 209 13.68 3.18 9.68
CA ALA A 209 14.12 2.23 10.69
C ALA A 209 14.79 0.99 10.09
N MET A 210 14.31 0.49 8.94
CA MET A 210 14.93 -0.66 8.26
C MET A 210 16.26 -0.28 7.61
N VAL A 211 16.33 0.86 6.90
CA VAL A 211 17.53 1.26 6.15
C VAL A 211 18.66 1.71 7.08
N THR A 212 18.31 2.24 8.26
CA THR A 212 19.28 2.61 9.29
C THR A 212 19.67 1.46 10.20
N ALA A 213 19.03 0.29 10.08
CA ALA A 213 19.36 -0.87 10.90
C ALA A 213 20.86 -1.22 10.78
N PRO A 214 21.48 -1.77 11.84
CA PRO A 214 22.91 -2.05 11.83
C PRO A 214 23.31 -2.92 10.63
N ARG A 215 24.41 -2.56 9.98
CA ARG A 215 25.01 -3.29 8.85
C ARG A 215 24.12 -3.41 7.60
N VAL A 216 22.99 -2.70 7.52
CA VAL A 216 22.20 -2.60 6.29
C VAL A 216 22.80 -1.53 5.40
N ARG A 217 23.22 -1.93 4.20
CA ARG A 217 23.71 -1.04 3.14
C ARG A 217 22.61 -0.73 2.13
N THR A 218 21.94 -1.77 1.65
CA THR A 218 20.87 -1.68 0.64
C THR A 218 19.70 -2.57 1.04
N LEU A 219 18.49 -2.07 0.87
CA LEU A 219 17.24 -2.82 0.92
C LEU A 219 16.67 -2.88 -0.50
N GLU A 220 16.50 -4.08 -1.04
CA GLU A 220 15.85 -4.30 -2.33
C GLU A 220 14.54 -5.05 -2.09
N PHE A 221 13.46 -4.46 -2.58
CA PHE A 221 12.10 -4.99 -2.53
C PHE A 221 11.75 -5.52 -3.92
N SER A 222 11.25 -6.75 -3.99
CA SER A 222 10.71 -7.32 -5.23
C SER A 222 9.33 -7.92 -4.97
N PHE A 223 8.32 -7.41 -5.67
CA PHE A 223 6.95 -7.91 -5.60
C PHE A 223 6.67 -8.87 -6.74
N TYR A 224 6.04 -9.98 -6.40
CA TYR A 224 5.50 -10.96 -7.31
C TYR A 224 4.02 -11.12 -7.01
N TRP A 225 3.22 -11.27 -8.05
CA TRP A 225 1.77 -11.27 -7.94
C TRP A 225 1.23 -12.66 -8.29
N ALA A 226 0.25 -13.13 -7.51
CA ALA A 226 -0.52 -14.31 -7.87
C ALA A 226 -1.30 -14.04 -9.16
N GLN A 227 -1.36 -15.05 -10.03
CA GLN A 227 -2.07 -14.93 -11.32
C GLN A 227 -3.60 -14.82 -11.15
N ARG A 228 -4.15 -15.25 -10.01
CA ARG A 228 -5.59 -15.36 -9.76
C ARG A 228 -6.25 -14.11 -9.16
N ALA A 229 -5.53 -13.00 -9.03
CA ALA A 229 -5.94 -11.90 -8.14
C ALA A 229 -6.74 -10.76 -8.80
N GLY A 230 -7.25 -10.93 -10.03
CA GLY A 230 -8.18 -9.98 -10.66
C GLY A 230 -7.65 -8.57 -10.93
N LEU A 231 -6.34 -8.32 -10.83
CA LEU A 231 -5.69 -7.06 -11.21
C LEU A 231 -4.54 -7.32 -12.17
N ASP A 232 -4.53 -6.62 -13.29
CA ASP A 232 -3.38 -6.50 -14.19
C ASP A 232 -2.26 -5.74 -13.50
N THR A 233 -1.49 -6.46 -12.69
CA THR A 233 -0.27 -5.95 -12.07
C THR A 233 0.93 -6.29 -12.94
N PRO A 234 1.95 -5.41 -13.04
CA PRO A 234 3.18 -5.76 -13.73
C PRO A 234 3.80 -7.03 -13.12
N ALA A 235 4.35 -7.90 -13.96
CA ALA A 235 4.82 -9.23 -13.55
C ALA A 235 5.75 -9.20 -12.32
N VAL A 236 6.60 -8.16 -12.21
CA VAL A 236 7.44 -7.88 -11.04
C VAL A 236 7.51 -6.37 -10.81
N VAL A 237 7.39 -5.92 -9.57
CA VAL A 237 7.71 -4.52 -9.18
C VAL A 237 8.97 -4.55 -8.32
N ARG A 238 9.94 -3.67 -8.62
CA ARG A 238 11.16 -3.53 -7.81
C ARG A 238 11.33 -2.12 -7.28
N ALA A 239 11.82 -2.02 -6.06
CA ALA A 239 12.27 -0.77 -5.45
C ALA A 239 13.53 -1.03 -4.64
N ALA A 240 14.49 -0.11 -4.66
CA ALA A 240 15.70 -0.21 -3.87
C ALA A 240 15.94 1.07 -3.07
N LEU A 241 16.39 0.92 -1.83
CA LEU A 241 16.77 2.01 -0.93
C LEU A 241 18.14 1.73 -0.34
N HIS A 242 18.99 2.75 -0.32
CA HIS A 242 20.34 2.67 0.22
C HIS A 242 20.44 3.38 1.57
N ARG A 243 21.41 3.02 2.41
CA ARG A 243 21.67 3.73 3.67
C ARG A 243 21.92 5.23 3.45
N ALA A 244 22.54 5.59 2.33
CA ALA A 244 22.76 7.00 1.92
C ALA A 244 21.46 7.79 1.72
N ASP A 245 20.31 7.12 1.60
CA ASP A 245 19.01 7.72 1.36
C ASP A 245 18.30 8.15 2.65
N ALA A 246 18.86 7.80 3.82
CA ALA A 246 18.25 8.05 5.12
C ALA A 246 17.87 9.52 5.33
N ASP A 247 18.73 10.47 4.94
CA ASP A 247 18.45 11.90 5.07
C ASP A 247 17.28 12.36 4.19
N ALA A 248 17.24 11.87 2.94
CA ALA A 248 16.19 12.24 2.00
C ALA A 248 14.85 11.65 2.42
N LEU A 249 14.87 10.40 2.91
CA LEU A 249 13.71 9.73 3.46
C LEU A 249 13.20 10.41 4.74
N ALA A 250 14.11 10.85 5.63
CA ALA A 250 13.75 11.59 6.84
C ALA A 250 13.10 12.94 6.51
N ARG A 251 13.63 13.66 5.51
CA ARG A 251 12.99 14.88 5.01
C ARG A 251 11.61 14.63 4.43
N LEU A 252 11.46 13.62 3.56
CA LEU A 252 10.15 13.26 3.00
C LEU A 252 9.14 12.93 4.09
N ARG A 253 9.56 12.17 5.11
CA ARG A 253 8.73 11.90 6.29
C ARG A 253 8.32 13.19 6.99
N ASP A 254 9.26 14.08 7.30
CA ASP A 254 8.99 15.31 8.05
C ASP A 254 8.04 16.23 7.28
N GLU A 255 8.20 16.29 5.95
CA GLU A 255 7.30 17.03 5.07
C GLU A 255 5.89 16.45 5.05
N LEU A 256 5.75 15.12 4.94
CA LEU A 256 4.46 14.45 5.05
C LEU A 256 3.83 14.66 6.43
N ALA A 257 4.62 14.57 7.50
CA ALA A 257 4.15 14.77 8.86
C ALA A 257 3.70 16.22 9.13
N ALA A 258 4.30 17.18 8.44
CA ALA A 258 3.94 18.60 8.50
C ALA A 258 2.69 18.96 7.67
N LEU A 259 2.24 18.07 6.77
CA LEU A 259 1.00 18.30 6.05
C LEU A 259 -0.18 18.37 7.04
N PRO A 260 -1.15 19.27 6.79
CA PRO A 260 -2.38 19.27 7.56
C PRO A 260 -2.99 17.89 7.51
N GLU A 261 -3.34 17.35 8.67
CA GLU A 261 -4.08 16.09 8.74
C GLU A 261 -5.37 16.29 7.94
N PRO A 262 -5.60 15.51 6.86
CA PRO A 262 -6.78 15.71 6.06
C PRO A 262 -7.99 15.57 6.97
N ARG A 263 -8.96 16.49 6.85
CA ARG A 263 -10.29 16.29 7.42
C ARG A 263 -10.93 15.14 6.64
N HIS A 264 -10.56 13.91 6.98
CA HIS A 264 -10.95 12.75 6.22
C HIS A 264 -12.48 12.62 6.25
N PRO A 265 -13.13 12.29 5.12
CA PRO A 265 -14.41 11.60 5.21
C PRO A 265 -14.18 10.38 6.09
N THR A 266 -14.96 10.29 7.14
CA THR A 266 -14.98 9.14 8.03
C THR A 266 -15.25 7.89 7.20
N ALA A 267 -14.34 6.93 7.26
CA ALA A 267 -14.52 5.62 6.65
C ALA A 267 -15.03 4.64 7.70
N VAL A 268 -15.99 3.81 7.32
CA VAL A 268 -16.64 2.82 8.17
C VAL A 268 -16.51 1.46 7.52
N TYR A 269 -15.83 0.56 8.22
CA TYR A 269 -15.58 -0.81 7.78
C TYR A 269 -16.40 -1.74 8.64
N GLY A 270 -17.23 -2.56 8.02
CA GLY A 270 -18.06 -3.47 8.79
C GLY A 270 -18.92 -4.35 7.92
N GLN A 271 -19.96 -4.87 8.54
CA GLN A 271 -20.97 -5.68 7.86
C GLN A 271 -22.28 -4.93 7.84
N VAL A 272 -23.01 -5.05 6.73
CA VAL A 272 -24.41 -4.63 6.70
C VAL A 272 -25.17 -5.59 7.61
N THR A 273 -25.72 -5.05 8.69
CA THR A 273 -26.48 -5.82 9.70
C THR A 273 -27.98 -5.64 9.58
N ARG A 274 -28.40 -4.59 8.87
CA ARG A 274 -29.79 -4.29 8.56
C ARG A 274 -29.85 -3.43 7.32
N LEU A 275 -30.88 -3.64 6.50
CA LEU A 275 -31.17 -2.85 5.32
C LEU A 275 -32.66 -2.49 5.36
N ASP A 276 -32.96 -1.20 5.44
CA ASP A 276 -34.34 -0.69 5.41
C ASP A 276 -34.60 -0.10 4.02
N ARG A 277 -35.72 -0.48 3.40
CA ARG A 277 -36.12 0.02 2.08
C ARG A 277 -36.76 1.40 2.23
N GLY A 278 -36.43 2.36 1.37
CA GLY A 278 -37.01 3.70 1.35
C GLY A 278 -38.44 3.69 0.78
N ASP A 279 -39.23 4.70 1.15
CA ASP A 279 -40.64 4.83 0.74
C ASP A 279 -40.82 5.05 -0.77
N ASP A 280 -39.78 5.52 -1.45
CA ASP A 280 -39.71 5.76 -2.90
C ASP A 280 -39.31 4.52 -3.71
N GLY A 281 -38.88 3.44 -3.06
CA GLY A 281 -38.54 2.16 -3.69
C GLY A 281 -37.24 2.14 -4.51
N GLU A 282 -36.60 3.29 -4.75
CA GLU A 282 -35.36 3.42 -5.53
C GLU A 282 -34.07 3.41 -4.68
N GLY A 283 -34.21 3.35 -3.35
CA GLY A 283 -33.09 3.26 -2.43
C GLY A 283 -33.49 2.80 -1.04
N GLY A 284 -32.57 2.98 -0.09
CA GLY A 284 -32.79 2.60 1.31
C GLY A 284 -31.68 3.05 2.24
N VAL A 285 -31.75 2.57 3.47
CA VAL A 285 -30.77 2.85 4.52
C VAL A 285 -30.07 1.55 4.90
N ALA A 286 -28.79 1.45 4.57
CA ALA A 286 -27.93 0.37 5.01
C ALA A 286 -27.38 0.70 6.41
N THR A 287 -27.62 -0.20 7.36
CA THR A 287 -27.07 -0.12 8.72
C THR A 287 -25.84 -1.00 8.81
N ILE A 288 -24.69 -0.37 8.91
CA ILE A 288 -23.38 -1.00 9.01
C ILE A 288 -23.01 -1.07 10.49
N HIS A 289 -22.78 -2.29 10.99
CA HIS A 289 -22.09 -2.46 12.26
C HIS A 289 -20.60 -2.61 11.95
N GLY A 290 -19.83 -1.60 12.31
CA GLY A 290 -18.45 -1.50 11.86
C GLY A 290 -17.62 -0.53 12.67
N VAL A 291 -16.34 -0.49 12.34
CA VAL A 291 -15.40 0.43 12.97
C VAL A 291 -15.42 1.74 12.22
N VAL A 292 -15.76 2.81 12.93
CA VAL A 292 -15.75 4.18 12.42
C VAL A 292 -14.39 4.80 12.69
N GLY A 293 -13.70 5.22 11.63
CA GLY A 293 -12.34 5.71 11.74
C GLY A 293 -11.41 4.59 12.24
N ARG A 294 -11.01 4.65 13.51
CA ARG A 294 -9.85 3.91 14.02
C ARG A 294 -10.12 2.79 15.01
N SER A 295 -11.21 2.83 15.78
CA SER A 295 -11.44 1.78 16.78
C SER A 295 -12.78 1.75 17.48
N THR A 296 -13.69 2.69 17.23
CA THR A 296 -14.98 2.63 17.90
C THR A 296 -15.94 1.83 17.04
N PRO A 297 -16.35 0.62 17.47
CA PRO A 297 -17.46 -0.05 16.83
C PRO A 297 -18.67 0.86 17.00
N ARG A 298 -19.30 1.21 15.88
CA ARG A 298 -20.53 1.98 15.86
C ARG A 298 -21.46 1.35 14.86
N THR A 299 -22.74 1.51 15.16
CA THR A 299 -23.80 1.37 14.19
C THR A 299 -23.88 2.65 13.38
N VAL A 300 -23.61 2.54 12.08
CA VAL A 300 -23.65 3.64 11.13
C VAL A 300 -24.71 3.37 10.08
N GLN A 301 -25.58 4.33 9.87
CA GLN A 301 -26.57 4.33 8.81
C GLN A 301 -26.03 5.10 7.61
N VAL A 302 -26.16 4.50 6.43
CA VAL A 302 -25.74 5.08 5.15
C VAL A 302 -26.94 5.01 4.21
N ALA A 303 -27.30 6.15 3.63
CA ALA A 303 -28.25 6.16 2.53
C ALA A 303 -27.58 5.55 1.30
N VAL A 304 -28.24 4.57 0.69
CA VAL A 304 -27.78 3.85 -0.48
C VAL A 304 -28.88 3.87 -1.54
N SER A 305 -28.52 4.03 -2.80
CA SER A 305 -29.46 4.15 -3.91
C SER A 305 -28.90 3.55 -5.17
N GLY A 306 -29.77 3.10 -6.08
CA GLY A 306 -29.35 2.51 -7.35
C GLY A 306 -28.35 1.37 -7.15
N PRO A 307 -27.19 1.36 -7.85
CA PRO A 307 -26.20 0.27 -7.73
C PRO A 307 -25.69 0.05 -6.30
N GLU A 308 -25.54 1.10 -5.49
CA GLU A 308 -25.08 0.98 -4.09
C GLU A 308 -26.11 0.24 -3.23
N TYR A 309 -27.40 0.30 -3.58
CA TYR A 309 -28.46 -0.42 -2.89
C TYR A 309 -28.42 -1.92 -3.20
N ASP A 310 -28.21 -2.28 -4.46
CA ASP A 310 -28.05 -3.69 -4.88
C ASP A 310 -26.82 -4.33 -4.22
N ASP A 311 -25.71 -3.58 -4.19
CA ASP A 311 -24.49 -3.89 -3.45
C ASP A 311 -24.77 -4.13 -1.96
N ALA A 312 -25.57 -3.26 -1.33
CA ALA A 312 -25.95 -3.40 0.07
C ALA A 312 -26.84 -4.64 0.32
N ILE A 313 -27.75 -4.97 -0.61
CA ILE A 313 -28.56 -6.19 -0.55
C ILE A 313 -27.66 -7.42 -0.61
N HIS A 314 -26.73 -7.44 -1.57
CA HIS A 314 -25.80 -8.54 -1.74
C HIS A 314 -24.97 -8.72 -0.46
N ALA A 315 -24.29 -7.66 -0.01
CA ALA A 315 -23.46 -7.67 1.18
C ALA A 315 -24.21 -8.08 2.46
N TYR A 316 -25.46 -7.66 2.60
CA TYR A 316 -26.32 -8.08 3.72
C TYR A 316 -26.59 -9.60 3.70
N ARG A 317 -26.88 -10.17 2.53
CA ARG A 317 -27.20 -11.60 2.37
C ARG A 317 -25.98 -12.49 2.56
N THR A 318 -24.86 -12.13 1.97
CA THR A 318 -23.62 -12.91 1.96
C THR A 318 -22.71 -12.62 3.15
N ARG A 319 -23.09 -11.63 3.99
CA ARG A 319 -22.25 -11.06 5.06
C ARG A 319 -20.90 -10.55 4.56
N THR A 320 -20.85 -10.16 3.30
CA THR A 320 -19.65 -9.60 2.69
C THR A 320 -19.30 -8.28 3.39
N PRO A 321 -18.02 -8.06 3.76
CA PRO A 321 -17.61 -6.79 4.35
C PRO A 321 -17.89 -5.62 3.41
N VAL A 322 -18.14 -4.44 3.97
CA VAL A 322 -18.44 -3.21 3.23
C VAL A 322 -17.59 -2.05 3.71
N VAL A 323 -17.42 -1.07 2.84
CA VAL A 323 -16.74 0.18 3.14
C VAL A 323 -17.66 1.34 2.79
N ALA A 324 -17.94 2.19 3.78
CA ALA A 324 -18.65 3.44 3.55
C ALA A 324 -17.75 4.62 3.88
N THR A 325 -17.65 5.60 2.98
CA THR A 325 -16.78 6.77 3.15
C THR A 325 -17.59 8.04 3.04
N GLY A 326 -17.54 8.90 4.05
CA GLY A 326 -18.36 10.11 4.04
C GLY A 326 -18.23 10.96 5.29
N ARG A 327 -19.05 11.99 5.39
CA ARG A 327 -19.12 12.79 6.62
C ARG A 327 -19.99 12.07 7.64
N LEU A 328 -19.42 11.77 8.80
CA LEU A 328 -20.18 11.18 9.91
C LEU A 328 -20.89 12.28 10.71
N LEU A 329 -22.19 12.14 10.86
CA LEU A 329 -23.06 12.98 11.67
C LEU A 329 -23.62 12.13 12.81
N ARG A 330 -23.64 12.66 14.03
CA ARG A 330 -24.20 11.96 15.18
C ARG A 330 -25.70 12.25 15.27
N ARG A 331 -26.54 11.21 15.26
CA ARG A 331 -27.98 11.34 15.52
C ARG A 331 -28.27 11.10 17.01
N ARG A 332 -29.40 11.60 17.52
CA ARG A 332 -29.88 11.26 18.88
C ARG A 332 -30.05 9.73 18.99
N GLY A 333 -29.66 9.15 20.13
CA GLY A 333 -29.78 7.71 20.39
C GLY A 333 -28.57 6.84 20.05
N GLY A 334 -27.39 7.41 19.78
CA GLY A 334 -26.15 6.63 19.60
C GLY A 334 -25.91 6.08 18.19
N ILE A 335 -26.90 6.21 17.31
CA ILE A 335 -26.80 5.90 15.88
C ILE A 335 -26.07 7.05 15.16
N HIS A 336 -25.09 6.70 14.33
CA HIS A 336 -24.40 7.67 13.49
C HIS A 336 -24.92 7.57 12.06
N VAL A 337 -25.03 8.70 11.36
CA VAL A 337 -25.40 8.75 9.95
C VAL A 337 -24.17 9.17 9.18
N LEU A 338 -23.75 8.37 8.21
CA LEU A 338 -22.67 8.75 7.30
C LEU A 338 -23.30 9.18 5.98
N THR A 339 -23.02 10.42 5.59
CA THR A 339 -23.40 10.97 4.29
C THR A 339 -22.20 10.87 3.35
N GLY A 340 -22.28 10.00 2.36
CA GLY A 340 -21.17 9.74 1.45
C GLY A 340 -21.43 8.54 0.57
N ARG A 341 -20.36 7.84 0.18
CA ARG A 341 -20.40 6.71 -0.75
C ARG A 341 -20.39 5.38 -0.02
N PHE A 342 -21.06 4.39 -0.60
CA PHE A 342 -21.11 3.02 -0.12
C PHE A 342 -20.52 2.07 -1.18
N SER A 343 -19.82 1.03 -0.74
CA SER A 343 -19.33 -0.02 -1.64
C SER A 343 -19.16 -1.34 -0.90
N VAL A 344 -19.47 -2.46 -1.56
CA VAL A 344 -19.10 -3.79 -1.06
C VAL A 344 -17.59 -3.94 -1.14
N ALA A 345 -16.97 -4.51 -0.11
CA ALA A 345 -15.53 -4.73 -0.11
C ALA A 345 -15.08 -5.85 -1.07
N THR A 346 -16.03 -6.55 -1.72
CA THR A 346 -15.78 -7.73 -2.57
C THR A 346 -16.53 -7.72 -3.91
N ALA A 347 -17.15 -6.60 -4.32
CA ALA A 347 -17.76 -6.49 -5.64
C ALA A 347 -17.70 -5.03 -6.13
N ILE A 348 -16.92 -4.80 -7.18
CA ILE A 348 -17.51 -4.31 -8.42
C ILE A 348 -17.04 -5.34 -9.44
N VAL A 349 -17.93 -6.27 -9.78
CA VAL A 349 -17.84 -7.03 -11.02
C VAL A 349 -19.05 -6.60 -11.85
N GLY A 350 -18.76 -5.90 -12.95
CA GLY A 350 -19.49 -5.99 -14.22
C GLY A 350 -20.76 -5.15 -14.45
N ALA A 351 -20.63 -4.08 -15.26
CA ALA A 351 -21.47 -3.68 -16.41
C ALA A 351 -21.25 -2.18 -16.68
N GLY A 352 -20.90 -1.65 -17.86
CA GLY A 352 -20.73 -2.11 -19.24
C GLY A 352 -20.39 -0.84 -20.08
N PRO A 353 -20.56 -0.80 -21.41
CA PRO A 353 -20.92 -1.86 -22.35
C PRO A 353 -19.72 -2.60 -22.96
#